data_AF-A0A8J7GH16-F1
#
_entry.id   AF-A0A8J7GH16-F1
#
_cell.length_a   1.000
_cell.length_b   1.000
_cell.length_c   1.000
_cell.angle_alpha   90.00
_cell.angle_beta   90.00
_cell.angle_gamma   90.00
#
_symmetry.space_group_name_H-M   'P 1'
#
loop_
_entity.id
_entity.type
_entity.pdbx_description
1 polymer ?
#
loop_
_entity_poly.entity_id
_entity_poly.type
_entity_poly.pdbx_seq_one_letter_code
_entity_poly.pdbx_strand_id
1 'polypeptide(L)'
;MSIEALRKSSMMAHLLDALEAGQDIGHYGRLTFAMIARHFISEVELIEYLQKDSDFSETEAKALVQQVQGKDYNPPKRDRILEWQSQQEFPICPNPDDPDACNVYRDLQFPDEVYEHISSYHEQKAE
;
A
#
# COMPACT_ATOMS: atom_id res chain seq x y z
N MET A 1 13.62 -3.88 -4.57
CA MET A 1 13.76 -3.45 -3.16
C MET A 1 13.43 -4.69 -2.27
N SER A 2 13.23 -4.61 -0.94
CA SER A 2 13.00 -5.81 -0.08
C SER A 2 11.86 -5.62 0.94
N ILE A 3 11.38 -6.72 1.55
CA ILE A 3 10.43 -6.68 2.68
C ILE A 3 10.97 -5.85 3.85
N GLU A 4 12.26 -5.95 4.17
CA GLU A 4 12.89 -5.18 5.25
C GLU A 4 12.78 -3.67 5.04
N ALA A 5 12.83 -3.22 3.78
CA ALA A 5 12.64 -1.81 3.45
C ALA A 5 11.19 -1.37 3.71
N LEU A 6 10.19 -2.21 3.39
CA LEU A 6 8.78 -1.93 3.70
C LEU A 6 8.54 -1.78 5.20
N ARG A 7 9.17 -2.64 6.02
CA ARG A 7 9.00 -2.62 7.48
C ARG A 7 9.52 -1.35 8.16
N LYS A 8 10.22 -0.46 7.44
CA LYS A 8 10.59 0.87 7.95
C LYS A 8 9.38 1.78 8.16
N SER A 9 8.29 1.57 7.42
CA SER A 9 7.01 2.23 7.72
C SER A 9 6.24 1.42 8.74
N SER A 10 5.85 2.06 9.85
CA SER A 10 5.05 1.42 10.91
C SER A 10 3.72 0.87 10.37
N MET A 11 3.11 1.58 9.42
CA MET A 11 1.89 1.16 8.73
C MET A 11 2.12 -0.10 7.89
N MET A 12 3.19 -0.14 7.10
CA MET A 12 3.49 -1.33 6.28
C MET A 12 3.93 -2.52 7.13
N ALA A 13 4.68 -2.30 8.21
CA ALA A 13 5.00 -3.34 9.18
C ALA A 13 3.72 -3.93 9.80
N HIS A 14 2.77 -3.08 10.20
CA HIS A 14 1.46 -3.50 10.71
C HIS A 14 0.68 -4.36 9.71
N LEU A 15 0.61 -3.96 8.44
CA LEU A 15 -0.05 -4.74 7.38
C LEU A 15 0.66 -6.07 7.13
N LEU A 16 1.99 -6.09 7.11
CA LEU A 16 2.78 -7.32 6.96
C LEU A 16 2.55 -8.28 8.12
N ASP A 17 2.51 -7.78 9.36
CA ASP A 17 2.24 -8.58 10.55
C ASP A 17 0.83 -9.17 10.53
N ALA A 18 -0.16 -8.39 10.11
CA ALA A 18 -1.54 -8.85 9.98
C ALA A 18 -1.67 -9.96 8.91
N LEU A 19 -1.04 -9.77 7.74
CA LEU A 19 -0.99 -10.79 6.70
C LEU A 19 -0.24 -12.05 7.17
N GLU A 20 0.91 -11.91 7.83
CA GLU A 20 1.65 -13.05 8.39
C GLU A 20 0.85 -13.82 9.45
N ALA A 21 -0.02 -13.13 10.20
CA ALA A 21 -0.95 -13.72 11.15
C ALA A 21 -2.23 -14.31 10.50
N GLY A 22 -2.38 -14.21 9.18
CA GLY A 22 -3.56 -14.71 8.46
C GLY A 22 -4.83 -13.87 8.65
N GLN A 23 -4.68 -12.59 8.99
CA GLN A 23 -5.81 -11.68 9.22
C GLN A 23 -6.34 -11.10 7.90
N ASP A 24 -7.65 -10.89 7.85
CA ASP A 24 -8.29 -10.07 6.80
C ASP A 24 -7.98 -8.59 7.04
N ILE A 25 -7.19 -7.98 6.15
CA ILE A 25 -6.83 -6.56 6.23
C ILE A 25 -7.83 -5.66 5.49
N GLY A 26 -8.92 -6.24 4.97
CA GLY A 26 -9.96 -5.58 4.22
C GLY A 26 -9.55 -5.16 2.82
N HIS A 27 -10.54 -4.80 1.99
CA HIS A 27 -10.32 -4.41 0.61
C HIS A 27 -9.32 -3.25 0.46
N TYR A 28 -9.46 -2.19 1.27
CA TYR A 28 -8.58 -1.04 1.18
C TYR A 28 -7.21 -1.29 1.81
N GLY A 29 -7.10 -2.20 2.78
CA GLY A 29 -5.81 -2.68 3.26
C GLY A 29 -5.04 -3.39 2.15
N ARG A 30 -5.68 -4.35 1.46
CA ARG A 30 -5.09 -5.06 0.30
C ARG A 30 -4.68 -4.10 -0.82
N LEU A 31 -5.54 -3.14 -1.16
CA LEU A 31 -5.24 -2.14 -2.18
C LEU A 31 -4.05 -1.24 -1.77
N THR A 32 -4.05 -0.73 -0.54
CA THR A 32 -2.96 0.10 -0.02
C THR A 32 -1.64 -0.67 -0.01
N PHE A 33 -1.66 -1.91 0.49
CA PHE A 33 -0.50 -2.79 0.48
C PHE A 33 0.02 -3.00 -0.93
N ALA A 34 -0.83 -3.34 -1.90
CA ALA A 34 -0.44 -3.58 -3.29
C ALA A 34 0.15 -2.33 -3.97
N MET A 35 -0.46 -1.15 -3.76
CA MET A 35 0.03 0.11 -4.33
C MET A 35 1.43 0.48 -3.84
N ILE A 36 1.76 0.15 -2.59
CA ILE A 36 3.07 0.47 -2.00
C ILE A 36 4.07 -0.65 -2.28
N ALA A 37 3.74 -1.89 -1.89
CA ALA A 37 4.65 -3.03 -1.91
C ALA A 37 5.14 -3.42 -3.31
N ARG A 38 4.38 -3.13 -4.38
CA ARG A 38 4.82 -3.37 -5.77
C ARG A 38 6.14 -2.70 -6.13
N HIS A 39 6.48 -1.58 -5.48
CA HIS A 39 7.74 -0.88 -5.71
C HIS A 39 8.90 -1.51 -4.91
N PHE A 40 8.56 -2.33 -3.91
CA PHE A 40 9.53 -2.91 -2.99
C PHE A 40 9.87 -4.34 -3.36
N ILE A 41 8.89 -5.20 -3.58
CA ILE A 41 9.08 -6.64 -3.76
C ILE A 41 8.67 -7.10 -5.16
N SER A 42 9.01 -8.34 -5.53
CA SER A 42 8.58 -8.90 -6.80
C SER A 42 7.06 -9.13 -6.83
N GLU A 43 6.49 -9.23 -8.04
CA GLU A 43 5.07 -9.57 -8.21
C GLU A 43 4.71 -10.90 -7.57
N VAL A 44 5.60 -11.90 -7.65
CA VAL A 44 5.40 -13.22 -7.03
C VAL A 44 5.31 -13.08 -5.52
N GLU A 45 6.27 -12.40 -4.88
CA GLU A 45 6.24 -12.17 -3.43
C GLU A 45 5.01 -11.34 -3.01
N LEU A 46 4.61 -10.36 -3.81
CA LEU A 46 3.42 -9.54 -3.53
C LEU A 46 2.15 -10.39 -3.53
N ILE A 47 1.99 -11.27 -4.52
CA ILE A 47 0.87 -12.21 -4.59
C ILE A 47 0.90 -13.17 -3.39
N GLU A 48 2.07 -13.71 -3.05
CA GLU A 48 2.24 -14.61 -1.90
C GLU A 48 1.82 -13.95 -0.59
N TYR A 49 2.17 -12.68 -0.38
CA TYR A 49 1.73 -11.93 0.81
C TYR A 49 0.22 -11.65 0.81
N LEU A 50 -0.33 -11.24 -0.33
CA LEU A 50 -1.78 -10.97 -0.46
C LEU A 50 -2.63 -12.22 -0.20
N GLN A 51 -2.16 -13.40 -0.60
CA GLN A 51 -2.84 -14.68 -0.34
C GLN A 51 -2.87 -15.10 1.12
N LYS A 52 -2.07 -14.46 1.99
CA LYS A 52 -2.15 -14.74 3.43
C LYS A 52 -3.37 -14.11 4.08
N ASP A 53 -4.00 -13.13 3.43
CA ASP A 53 -5.29 -12.61 3.84
C ASP A 53 -6.35 -13.71 3.75
N SER A 54 -7.08 -13.93 4.85
CA SER A 54 -7.99 -15.09 4.98
C SER A 54 -9.15 -15.12 3.98
N ASP A 55 -9.50 -13.97 3.39
CA ASP A 55 -10.61 -13.83 2.44
C ASP A 55 -10.11 -13.33 1.07
N PHE A 56 -8.96 -13.85 0.61
CA PHE A 56 -8.39 -13.41 -0.66
C PHE A 56 -7.69 -14.52 -1.44
N SER A 57 -8.30 -14.91 -2.56
CA SER A 57 -7.77 -15.99 -3.41
C SER A 57 -6.58 -15.56 -4.25
N GLU A 58 -5.81 -16.53 -4.73
CA GLU A 58 -4.71 -16.31 -5.68
C GLU A 58 -5.14 -15.55 -6.94
N THR A 59 -6.30 -15.89 -7.49
CA THR A 59 -6.84 -15.27 -8.70
C THR A 59 -7.15 -13.80 -8.45
N GLU A 60 -7.73 -13.47 -7.30
CA GLU A 60 -8.03 -12.09 -6.92
C GLU A 60 -6.76 -11.29 -6.63
N ALA A 61 -5.76 -11.90 -5.99
CA ALA A 61 -4.46 -11.28 -5.77
C ALA A 61 -3.77 -10.93 -7.09
N LYS A 62 -3.73 -11.87 -8.04
CA LYS A 62 -3.20 -11.60 -9.39
C LYS A 62 -3.97 -10.47 -10.08
N ALA A 63 -5.30 -10.50 -10.03
CA ALA A 63 -6.13 -9.46 -10.64
C ALA A 63 -5.86 -8.07 -10.03
N LEU A 64 -5.73 -7.98 -8.70
CA LEU A 64 -5.43 -6.73 -8.00
C LEU A 64 -4.05 -6.19 -8.39
N VAL A 65 -3.01 -7.04 -8.40
CA VAL A 65 -1.65 -6.62 -8.75
C VAL A 65 -1.61 -6.11 -10.20
N GLN A 66 -2.23 -6.84 -11.13
CA GLN A 66 -2.34 -6.44 -12.53
C GLN A 66 -3.13 -5.14 -12.70
N GLN A 67 -4.23 -4.96 -11.96
CA GLN A 67 -4.99 -3.71 -11.97
C GLN A 67 -4.15 -2.53 -11.47
N VAL A 68 -3.40 -2.71 -10.39
CA VAL A 68 -2.57 -1.66 -9.80
C VAL A 68 -1.43 -1.28 -10.74
N GLN A 69 -0.76 -2.27 -11.34
CA GLN A 69 0.29 -2.05 -12.34
C GLN A 69 -0.26 -1.36 -13.59
N GLY A 70 -1.33 -1.88 -14.17
CA GLY A 70 -1.89 -1.37 -15.43
C GLY A 70 -2.48 0.04 -15.34
N LYS A 71 -2.96 0.46 -14.16
CA LYS A 71 -3.42 1.84 -13.91
C LYS A 71 -2.31 2.77 -13.44
N ASP A 72 -1.11 2.23 -13.22
CA ASP A 72 0.04 2.93 -12.69
C ASP A 72 -0.28 3.81 -11.46
N TYR A 73 -0.94 3.20 -10.48
CA TYR A 73 -1.33 3.92 -9.28
C TYR A 73 -0.11 4.38 -8.47
N ASN A 74 -0.06 5.67 -8.16
CA ASN A 74 0.86 6.22 -7.17
C ASN A 74 0.50 5.72 -5.76
N PRO A 75 1.48 5.48 -4.87
CA PRO A 75 1.23 5.21 -3.46
C PRO A 75 0.25 6.23 -2.83
N PRO A 76 -0.68 5.79 -1.95
CA PRO A 76 -1.67 6.71 -1.41
C PRO A 76 -1.06 7.65 -0.37
N LYS A 77 -1.51 8.91 -0.34
CA LYS A 77 -1.20 9.86 0.74
C LYS A 77 -1.99 9.51 2.01
N ARG A 78 -1.49 9.97 3.17
CA ARG A 78 -2.11 9.77 4.49
C ARG A 78 -3.62 10.04 4.50
N ASP A 79 -4.07 11.19 3.99
CA ASP A 79 -5.48 11.56 4.03
C ASP A 79 -6.37 10.55 3.29
N ARG A 80 -5.87 10.00 2.18
CA ARG A 80 -6.57 8.96 1.42
C ARG A 80 -6.61 7.64 2.16
N ILE A 81 -5.52 7.27 2.84
CA ILE A 81 -5.46 6.07 3.69
C ILE A 81 -6.50 6.17 4.82
N LEU A 82 -6.61 7.33 5.47
CA LEU A 82 -7.59 7.54 6.54
C LEU A 82 -9.04 7.53 6.03
N GLU A 83 -9.29 8.14 4.88
CA GLU A 83 -10.60 8.08 4.22
C GLU A 83 -11.01 6.63 3.92
N TRP A 84 -10.10 5.83 3.38
CA TRP A 84 -10.34 4.42 3.11
C TRP A 84 -10.51 3.58 4.36
N GLN A 85 -9.69 3.81 5.38
CA GLN A 85 -9.82 3.15 6.66
C GLN A 85 -11.21 3.37 7.28
N SER A 86 -11.78 4.57 7.18
CA SER A 86 -13.13 4.84 7.70
C SER A 86 -14.26 4.04 7.04
N GLN A 87 -13.97 3.35 5.93
CA GLN A 87 -14.92 2.55 5.16
C GLN A 87 -14.77 1.04 5.40
N GLN A 88 -13.86 0.61 6.27
CA GLN A 88 -13.65 -0.80 6.61
C GLN A 88 -13.37 -0.97 8.11
N GLU A 89 -13.42 -2.22 8.59
CA GLU A 89 -13.19 -2.52 10.02
C GLU A 89 -11.70 -2.55 10.38
N PHE A 90 -10.87 -3.13 9.50
CA PHE A 90 -9.43 -3.25 9.77
C PHE A 90 -8.72 -1.89 9.69
N PRO A 91 -7.97 -1.48 10.72
CA PRO A 91 -7.26 -0.20 10.74
C PRO A 91 -5.98 -0.25 9.90
N ILE A 92 -6.00 0.32 8.69
CA ILE A 92 -4.79 0.40 7.83
C ILE A 92 -3.68 1.21 8.54
N CYS A 93 -4.05 2.34 9.10
CA CYS A 93 -3.24 3.23 9.92
C CYS A 93 -3.50 2.96 11.41
N PRO A 94 -2.57 2.32 12.14
CA PRO A 94 -2.82 1.88 13.51
C PRO A 94 -2.90 3.06 14.52
N ASN A 95 -2.27 4.20 14.21
CA ASN A 95 -2.26 5.39 15.07
C ASN A 95 -2.81 6.62 14.32
N PRO A 96 -4.12 6.70 14.04
CA PRO A 96 -4.68 7.75 13.18
C PRO A 96 -4.63 9.15 13.81
N ASP A 97 -4.55 9.25 15.14
CA ASP A 97 -4.46 10.52 15.87
C ASP A 97 -3.06 11.17 15.78
N ASP A 98 -2.04 10.39 15.42
CA ASP A 98 -0.71 10.92 15.15
C ASP A 98 -0.71 11.60 13.76
N PRO A 99 -0.48 12.92 13.66
CA PRO A 99 -0.45 13.63 12.38
C PRO A 99 0.69 13.11 11.48
N ASP A 100 1.72 12.53 12.09
CA ASP A 100 2.86 11.99 11.39
C ASP A 100 2.64 10.53 10.98
N ALA A 101 1.72 9.77 11.56
CA ALA A 101 1.54 8.37 11.18
C ALA A 101 1.09 8.18 9.73
N CYS A 102 1.51 7.05 9.13
CA CYS A 102 1.01 6.56 7.83
C CYS A 102 1.34 7.47 6.65
N ASN A 103 2.41 8.26 6.78
CA ASN A 103 3.00 9.02 5.70
C ASN A 103 4.11 8.20 5.02
N VAL A 104 3.70 7.38 4.05
CA VAL A 104 4.60 6.44 3.34
C VAL A 104 5.74 7.14 2.61
N TYR A 105 5.54 8.36 2.11
CA TYR A 105 6.56 9.13 1.41
C TYR A 105 7.64 9.68 2.34
N ARG A 106 7.34 9.81 3.63
CA ARG A 106 8.33 10.15 4.66
C ARG A 106 9.03 8.89 5.19
N ASP A 107 8.27 7.82 5.37
CA ASP A 107 8.76 6.60 6.02
C ASP A 107 9.58 5.69 5.08
N LEU A 108 9.31 5.76 3.77
CA LEU A 108 9.90 4.90 2.74
C LEU A 108 10.60 5.72 1.65
N GLN A 109 11.60 5.10 1.03
CA GLN A 109 12.26 5.64 -0.15
C GLN A 109 11.73 4.91 -1.40
N PHE A 110 10.92 5.61 -2.19
CA PHE A 110 10.40 5.08 -3.45
C PHE A 110 11.41 5.28 -4.59
N PRO A 111 11.25 4.57 -5.73
CA PRO A 111 11.98 4.89 -6.96
C PRO A 111 11.67 6.31 -7.44
N ASP A 112 12.64 6.95 -8.10
CA ASP A 112 12.53 8.37 -8.53
C ASP A 112 11.30 8.63 -9.42
N GLU A 113 10.96 7.67 -10.30
CA GLU A 113 9.78 7.69 -11.17
C GLU A 113 8.47 7.98 -10.41
N VAL A 114 8.33 7.49 -9.17
CA VAL A 114 7.13 7.73 -8.35
C VAL A 114 6.98 9.20 -7.99
N TYR A 115 8.09 9.90 -7.76
CA TYR A 115 8.07 11.33 -7.44
C TYR A 115 7.87 12.18 -8.71
N GLU A 116 8.44 11.77 -9.84
CA GLU A 116 8.25 12.44 -11.14
C GLU A 116 6.78 12.41 -11.59
N HIS A 117 6.08 11.30 -11.35
CA HIS A 117 4.64 11.16 -11.65
C HIS A 117 3.77 12.09 -10.78
N ILE A 118 4.20 12.40 -9.56
CA ILE A 118 3.48 13.32 -8.67
C ILE A 118 3.70 14.77 -9.12
N SER A 119 4.95 15.15 -9.41
CA SER A 119 5.29 16.51 -9.85
C SER A 119 4.62 16.89 -11.18
N SER A 120 4.64 15.98 -12.17
CA SER A 120 4.03 16.22 -13.49
C SER A 120 2.50 16.39 -13.43
N TYR A 121 1.82 15.67 -12.54
CA TYR A 121 0.37 15.84 -12.34
C TYR A 121 0.01 17.21 -11.73
N HIS A 122 0.85 17.73 -10.83
CA HIS A 122 0.63 19.03 -10.21
C HIS A 122 0.90 20.19 -11.18
N GLU A 123 1.88 20.06 -12.09
CA GLU A 123 2.14 21.04 -13.15
C GLU A 123 0.98 21.12 -14.15
N GLN A 124 0.43 19.99 -14.62
CA GLN A 124 -0.68 19.97 -15.56
C GLN A 124 -2.01 20.53 -15.02
N LYS A 125 -2.15 20.66 -13.70
CA LYS A 125 -3.34 21.28 -13.07
C LYS A 125 -3.16 22.76 -12.75
N ALA A 126 -1.94 23.28 -12.87
CA ALA A 126 -1.61 24.67 -12.60
C ALA A 126 -1.56 25.53 -13.88
N GLU A 127 -1.65 24.91 -15.06
CA GLU A 127 -1.88 25.55 -16.37
C GLU A 127 -3.36 25.55 -16.76
#